data_AF-A0A945YME3-F1
#
_entry.id   AF-A0A945YME3-F1
#
_cell.length_a   1.000
_cell.length_b   1.000
_cell.length_c   1.000
_cell.angle_alpha   90.00
_cell.angle_beta   90.00
_cell.angle_gamma   90.00
#
_symmetry.space_group_name_H-M   'P 1'
#
loop_
_entity.id
_entity.type
_entity.pdbx_description
1 polymer ?
#
loop_
_entity_poly.entity_id
_entity_poly.type
_entity_poly.pdbx_seq_one_letter_code
_entity_poly.pdbx_strand_id
1 'polypeptide(L)'
;APFMTSTLQQEASRKFGFGARQTMSTAQRLYEAGHITYMRTDGIDMAPEAVTAARDAIGARYGSNFIPSEPRIYKNKAKNAQEAHECIRPTNMEISAEDLNRLEPDQRKLYDLIWKRTLASQMASAKMERTTIDISSEDNQIGLRSTGQVIIFDGFLKVYEEGRDDEVVDDNDKLLPQLTVGDSIEKILVNPNQHFTQPPPRYTEATLVKRMEELGIGRPSTYASIVTTIQTREYVRREGNRLIAEDKGRLVIAFLENYFRQYVGYNYTAGLEEELDSVSAGKENYKSVLGRFWRDFSAAINETAELRITEVLEKINDVLEPHLFPTTEKGGDPRLCPNCEIGRLSMRTARSGGAFIGCSNYPECRYTRAFGPPGAEDSSGIPPEGKNLGEDEGDQIYAFKGRFGPYVQRGEVSDDNKKPPRQSIPKDWPPADVDLEKALRLLSLPRQIGPHPEDGIMVWSNIGRYGPYLKHSASTSDRGGTNANLADIEEVFTVGMNHAVQLLAEKVASRGGRGVAAKPLKELGEHPDLEGPINIMKGKYGPYVKWEKINATIPSDIEPEDLSIDHALILINEKIAKSPKKRKPAKKKVGSKKKSATKKTSVKK
;
A
#
# COMPACT_ATOMS: atom_id res chain seq x y z
N ALA A 1 -22.49 -15.84 10.97
CA ALA A 1 -21.50 -16.11 12.03
C ALA A 1 -21.11 -14.78 12.69
N PRO A 2 -20.65 -14.80 13.95
CA PRO A 2 -19.98 -13.66 14.58
C PRO A 2 -18.77 -13.18 13.76
N PHE A 3 -18.23 -12.01 14.10
CA PHE A 3 -17.09 -11.48 13.37
C PHE A 3 -15.79 -12.22 13.69
N MET A 4 -15.00 -12.40 12.64
CA MET A 4 -13.55 -12.55 12.70
C MET A 4 -12.91 -11.30 12.08
N THR A 5 -11.59 -11.20 12.08
CA THR A 5 -10.88 -9.99 11.65
C THR A 5 -11.21 -9.57 10.22
N SER A 6 -11.22 -10.52 9.29
CA SER A 6 -11.49 -10.28 7.87
C SER A 6 -12.93 -9.83 7.62
N THR A 7 -13.92 -10.47 8.26
CA THR A 7 -15.34 -10.14 8.10
C THR A 7 -15.69 -8.81 8.76
N LEU A 8 -15.05 -8.46 9.87
CA LEU A 8 -15.16 -7.13 10.47
C LEU A 8 -14.63 -6.03 9.54
N GLN A 9 -13.44 -6.24 8.96
CA GLN A 9 -12.85 -5.30 8.00
C GLN A 9 -13.74 -5.12 6.76
N GLN A 10 -14.34 -6.20 6.26
CA GLN A 10 -15.25 -6.15 5.13
C GLN A 10 -16.50 -5.32 5.43
N GLU A 11 -17.22 -5.64 6.52
CA GLU A 11 -18.47 -4.95 6.84
C GLU A 11 -18.24 -3.50 7.27
N ALA A 12 -17.14 -3.19 7.98
CA ALA A 12 -16.77 -1.82 8.32
C ALA A 12 -16.44 -0.98 7.07
N SER A 13 -15.75 -1.57 6.08
CA SER A 13 -15.49 -0.91 4.81
C SER A 13 -16.77 -0.66 4.02
N ARG A 14 -17.69 -1.64 3.98
CA ARG A 14 -18.95 -1.53 3.24
C ARG A 14 -19.88 -0.49 3.85
N LYS A 15 -20.13 -0.59 5.16
CA LYS A 15 -21.13 0.25 5.85
C LYS A 15 -20.62 1.64 6.19
N PHE A 16 -19.33 1.78 6.46
CA PHE A 16 -18.76 3.03 6.98
C PHE A 16 -17.62 3.61 6.15
N GLY A 17 -17.18 2.93 5.09
CA GLY A 17 -16.02 3.35 4.28
C GLY A 17 -14.68 3.23 5.01
N PHE A 18 -14.63 2.53 6.15
CA PHE A 18 -13.41 2.39 6.94
C PHE A 18 -12.38 1.53 6.20
N GLY A 19 -11.18 2.08 6.02
CA GLY A 19 -10.04 1.29 5.53
C GLY A 19 -9.57 0.29 6.59
N ALA A 20 -8.83 -0.74 6.18
CA ALA A 20 -8.37 -1.81 7.08
C ALA A 20 -7.58 -1.27 8.28
N ARG A 21 -6.75 -0.23 8.08
CA ARG A 21 -6.00 0.42 9.18
C ARG A 21 -6.93 1.13 10.16
N GLN A 22 -7.91 1.87 9.67
CA GLN A 22 -8.86 2.61 10.52
C GLN A 22 -9.70 1.63 11.33
N THR A 23 -10.24 0.58 10.71
CA THR A 23 -10.99 -0.47 11.40
C THR A 23 -10.17 -1.10 12.52
N MET A 24 -8.94 -1.53 12.24
CA MET A 24 -8.10 -2.18 13.24
C MET A 24 -7.66 -1.24 14.36
N SER A 25 -7.36 0.04 14.07
CA SER A 25 -7.01 1.02 15.10
C SER A 25 -8.20 1.37 15.99
N THR A 26 -9.41 1.41 15.44
CA THR A 26 -10.63 1.63 16.21
C THR A 26 -10.99 0.41 17.06
N ALA A 27 -10.88 -0.80 16.51
CA ALA A 27 -11.08 -2.04 17.24
C ALA A 27 -10.06 -2.22 18.37
N GLN A 28 -8.78 -1.89 18.15
CA GLN A 28 -7.74 -1.90 19.19
C GLN A 28 -8.16 -1.04 20.40
N ARG A 29 -8.61 0.19 20.16
CA ARG A 29 -9.05 1.09 21.24
C ARG A 29 -10.30 0.58 21.97
N LEU A 30 -11.22 -0.07 21.26
CA LEU A 30 -12.38 -0.72 21.90
C LEU A 30 -11.97 -1.91 22.77
N TYR A 31 -10.98 -2.69 22.32
CA TYR A 31 -10.43 -3.82 23.07
C TYR A 31 -9.68 -3.35 24.32
N GLU A 32 -8.81 -2.34 24.20
CA GLU A 32 -8.06 -1.74 25.32
C GLU A 32 -8.98 -1.10 26.37
N ALA A 33 -10.12 -0.56 25.94
CA ALA A 33 -11.18 -0.07 26.83
C ALA A 33 -12.05 -1.18 27.43
N GLY A 34 -11.81 -2.45 27.09
CA GLY A 34 -12.54 -3.61 27.61
C GLY A 34 -13.94 -3.78 27.03
N HIS A 35 -14.27 -3.16 25.90
CA HIS A 35 -15.61 -3.22 25.30
C HIS A 35 -15.81 -4.42 24.37
N ILE A 36 -14.76 -4.91 23.73
CA ILE A 36 -14.82 -6.06 22.81
C ILE A 36 -13.74 -7.09 23.13
N THR A 37 -13.90 -8.32 22.64
CA THR A 37 -12.86 -9.34 22.63
C THR A 37 -11.72 -8.99 21.66
N TYR A 38 -10.64 -9.77 21.69
CA TYR A 38 -9.45 -9.51 20.88
C TYR A 38 -9.78 -9.53 19.38
N MET A 39 -9.44 -8.45 18.68
CA MET A 39 -9.86 -8.16 17.32
C MET A 39 -8.98 -8.74 16.22
N ARG A 40 -7.89 -9.44 16.58
CA ARG A 40 -7.01 -10.17 15.64
C ARG A 40 -7.23 -11.66 15.81
N THR A 41 -8.40 -12.11 15.40
CA THR A 41 -8.82 -13.51 15.48
C THR A 41 -9.25 -13.99 14.10
N ASP A 42 -8.94 -15.23 13.78
CA ASP A 42 -9.60 -15.99 12.71
C ASP A 42 -10.77 -16.81 13.25
N GLY A 43 -10.91 -16.95 14.58
CA GLY A 43 -12.00 -17.66 15.25
C GLY A 43 -13.38 -17.04 15.01
N ILE A 44 -14.37 -17.91 14.83
CA ILE A 44 -15.80 -17.55 14.70
C ILE A 44 -16.66 -18.23 15.77
N ASP A 45 -16.04 -19.05 16.62
CA ASP A 45 -16.65 -19.67 17.77
C ASP A 45 -16.85 -18.65 18.88
N MET A 46 -17.88 -18.88 19.68
CA MET A 46 -18.26 -18.05 20.80
C MET A 46 -18.33 -18.94 22.04
N ALA A 47 -17.80 -18.46 23.16
CA ALA A 47 -17.77 -19.19 24.41
C ALA A 47 -19.22 -19.51 24.87
N PRO A 48 -19.47 -20.67 25.49
CA PRO A 48 -20.82 -21.07 25.91
C PRO A 48 -21.53 -20.02 26.79
N GLU A 49 -20.80 -19.39 27.70
CA GLU A 49 -21.28 -18.31 28.56
C GLU A 49 -21.66 -17.06 27.75
N ALA A 50 -20.90 -16.71 26.71
CA ALA A 50 -21.20 -15.59 25.84
C ALA A 50 -22.39 -15.87 24.92
N VAL A 51 -22.57 -17.12 24.47
CA VAL A 51 -23.76 -17.56 23.74
C VAL A 51 -25.01 -17.42 24.61
N THR A 52 -24.91 -17.81 25.88
CA THR A 52 -26.02 -17.67 26.84
C THR A 52 -26.35 -16.19 27.05
N ALA A 53 -25.35 -15.36 27.34
CA ALA A 53 -25.54 -13.92 27.51
C ALA A 53 -26.14 -13.23 26.27
N ALA A 54 -25.73 -13.63 25.06
CA ALA A 54 -26.31 -13.11 23.83
C ALA A 54 -27.80 -13.49 23.70
N ARG A 55 -28.16 -14.74 24.03
CA ARG A 55 -29.56 -15.20 24.00
C ARG A 55 -30.43 -14.49 25.04
N ASP A 56 -29.90 -14.26 26.24
CA ASP A 56 -30.59 -13.53 27.30
C ASP A 56 -30.82 -12.07 26.89
N ALA A 57 -29.81 -11.40 26.33
CA ALA A 57 -29.93 -10.05 25.78
C ALA A 57 -30.96 -9.96 24.64
N ILE A 58 -31.02 -10.97 23.76
CA ILE A 58 -32.04 -11.06 22.70
C ILE A 58 -33.43 -11.21 23.31
N GLY A 59 -33.58 -12.07 24.31
CA GLY A 59 -34.87 -12.32 24.98
C GLY A 59 -35.42 -11.09 25.66
N ALA A 60 -34.56 -10.37 26.39
CA ALA A 60 -34.91 -9.13 27.07
C ALA A 60 -35.30 -8.01 26.08
N ARG A 61 -34.65 -7.92 24.93
CA ARG A 61 -34.79 -6.78 24.01
C ARG A 61 -35.76 -7.01 22.85
N TYR A 62 -35.90 -8.25 22.37
CA TYR A 62 -36.72 -8.60 21.19
C TYR A 62 -37.81 -9.64 21.46
N GLY A 63 -37.75 -10.35 22.59
CA GLY A 63 -38.72 -11.38 22.98
C GLY A 63 -38.34 -12.79 22.53
N SER A 64 -39.00 -13.78 23.13
CA SER A 64 -38.67 -15.21 22.98
C SER A 64 -38.77 -15.74 21.55
N ASN A 65 -39.65 -15.17 20.72
CA ASN A 65 -39.83 -15.59 19.32
C ASN A 65 -38.59 -15.35 18.45
N PHE A 66 -37.68 -14.46 18.88
CA PHE A 66 -36.42 -14.18 18.19
C PHE A 66 -35.27 -15.10 18.62
N ILE A 67 -35.51 -16.01 19.57
CA ILE A 67 -34.52 -16.97 20.05
C ILE A 67 -34.82 -18.35 19.44
N PRO A 68 -33.88 -18.96 18.69
CA PRO A 68 -34.03 -20.35 18.25
C PRO A 68 -34.04 -21.31 19.44
N SER A 69 -34.72 -22.45 19.29
CA SER A 69 -34.82 -23.48 20.35
C SER A 69 -33.45 -23.98 20.82
N GLU A 70 -32.48 -24.10 19.89
CA GLU A 70 -31.11 -24.51 20.18
C GLU A 70 -30.11 -23.37 19.91
N PRO A 71 -29.00 -23.29 20.68
CA PRO A 71 -27.93 -22.34 20.40
C PRO A 71 -27.30 -22.56 19.02
N ARG A 72 -26.97 -21.47 18.32
CA ARG A 72 -26.29 -21.57 17.02
C ARG A 72 -24.79 -21.68 17.23
N ILE A 73 -24.22 -22.80 16.82
CA ILE A 73 -22.78 -23.06 16.94
C ILE A 73 -22.10 -22.82 15.61
N TYR A 74 -21.16 -21.88 15.59
CA TYR A 74 -20.30 -21.59 14.45
C TYR A 74 -18.89 -22.11 14.76
N LYS A 75 -18.30 -22.86 13.83
CA LYS A 75 -16.94 -23.38 13.94
C LYS A 75 -16.25 -23.25 12.59
N ASN A 76 -14.99 -22.85 12.61
CA ASN A 76 -14.17 -22.85 11.41
C ASN A 76 -13.80 -24.28 10.97
N LYS A 77 -13.70 -24.48 9.66
CA LYS A 77 -13.14 -25.71 9.07
C LYS A 77 -11.62 -25.66 8.89
N ALA A 78 -10.99 -24.49 9.06
CA ALA A 78 -9.56 -24.30 8.85
C ALA A 78 -8.75 -25.06 9.92
N LYS A 79 -7.72 -25.79 9.47
CA LYS A 79 -6.95 -26.75 10.29
C LYS A 79 -6.01 -26.12 11.32
N ASN A 80 -5.70 -24.84 11.19
CA ASN A 80 -4.72 -24.15 12.03
C ASN A 80 -5.23 -22.75 12.36
N ALA A 81 -6.31 -22.66 13.15
CA ALA A 81 -6.55 -21.42 13.90
C ALA A 81 -5.31 -21.20 14.76
N GLN A 82 -4.45 -20.23 14.39
CA GLN A 82 -3.18 -19.97 15.08
C GLN A 82 -3.41 -19.67 16.56
N GLU A 83 -4.61 -19.21 16.90
CA GLU A 83 -4.99 -18.85 18.24
C GLU A 83 -6.35 -19.49 18.56
N ALA A 84 -6.46 -20.17 19.70
CA ALA A 84 -7.74 -20.55 20.30
C ALA A 84 -8.42 -19.28 20.85
N HIS A 85 -8.67 -18.32 19.97
CA HIS A 85 -9.29 -17.05 20.29
C HIS A 85 -10.73 -17.08 19.82
N GLU A 86 -11.58 -16.61 20.71
CA GLU A 86 -12.99 -16.42 20.44
C GLU A 86 -13.19 -15.41 19.30
N CYS A 87 -14.37 -15.42 18.69
CA CYS A 87 -14.82 -14.39 17.78
C CYS A 87 -14.77 -12.97 18.37
N ILE A 88 -14.80 -11.97 17.49
CA ILE A 88 -14.92 -10.56 17.85
C ILE A 88 -16.37 -10.27 18.25
N ARG A 89 -16.58 -9.98 19.53
CA ARG A 89 -17.88 -9.71 20.13
C ARG A 89 -17.77 -8.70 21.28
N PRO A 90 -18.89 -8.12 21.75
CA PRO A 90 -18.90 -7.34 22.98
C PRO A 90 -18.51 -8.19 24.19
N THR A 91 -17.84 -7.58 25.16
CA THR A 91 -17.60 -8.19 26.47
C THR A 91 -18.87 -8.27 27.31
N ASN A 92 -19.78 -7.31 27.14
CA ASN A 92 -21.12 -7.30 27.73
C ASN A 92 -22.19 -7.17 26.63
N MET A 93 -23.09 -8.15 26.54
CA MET A 93 -24.11 -8.24 25.48
C MET A 93 -25.32 -7.32 25.73
N GLU A 94 -25.56 -6.88 26.97
CA GLU A 94 -26.71 -6.06 27.32
C GLU A 94 -26.54 -4.59 26.97
N ILE A 95 -25.28 -4.12 26.96
CA ILE A 95 -24.91 -2.72 26.74
C ILE A 95 -24.81 -2.43 25.25
N SER A 96 -25.72 -1.61 24.74
CA SER A 96 -25.69 -1.16 23.35
C SER A 96 -24.65 -0.06 23.12
N ALA A 97 -24.39 0.29 21.86
CA ALA A 97 -23.48 1.39 21.52
C ALA A 97 -23.94 2.75 22.05
N GLU A 98 -25.24 2.91 22.27
CA GLU A 98 -25.87 4.12 22.77
C GLU A 98 -25.61 4.30 24.27
N ASP A 99 -25.57 3.19 25.00
CA ASP A 99 -25.41 3.11 26.45
C ASP A 99 -23.92 3.20 26.89
N LEU A 100 -22.98 3.06 25.96
CA LEU A 100 -21.55 3.26 26.22
C LEU A 100 -21.18 4.74 26.24
N ASN A 101 -20.81 5.21 27.43
CA ASN A 101 -20.27 6.56 27.64
C ASN A 101 -18.88 6.70 27.02
N ARG A 102 -18.56 7.90 26.50
CA ARG A 102 -17.21 8.31 26.07
C ARG A 102 -16.63 7.56 24.86
N LEU A 103 -17.48 7.05 23.95
CA LEU A 103 -17.03 6.56 22.65
C LEU A 103 -16.93 7.69 21.62
N GLU A 104 -15.79 7.75 20.93
CA GLU A 104 -15.64 8.55 19.71
C GLU A 104 -16.62 8.06 18.61
N PRO A 105 -16.99 8.92 17.65
CA PRO A 105 -17.98 8.56 16.61
C PRO A 105 -17.65 7.26 15.87
N ASP A 106 -16.38 7.05 15.51
CA ASP A 106 -15.92 5.84 14.82
C ASP A 106 -15.96 4.59 15.71
N GLN A 107 -15.64 4.75 17.00
CA GLN A 107 -15.72 3.66 17.98
C GLN A 107 -17.17 3.24 18.19
N ARG A 108 -18.09 4.21 18.28
CA ARG A 108 -19.53 3.95 18.41
C ARG A 108 -20.06 3.16 17.21
N LYS A 109 -19.74 3.59 15.97
CA LYS A 109 -20.12 2.87 14.75
C LYS A 109 -19.60 1.44 14.73
N LEU A 110 -18.31 1.25 15.05
CA LEU A 110 -17.69 -0.08 14.99
C LEU A 110 -18.20 -1.00 16.09
N TYR A 111 -18.40 -0.50 17.31
CA TYR A 111 -18.99 -1.26 18.40
C TYR A 111 -20.43 -1.66 18.09
N ASP A 112 -21.26 -0.73 17.59
CA ASP A 112 -22.64 -1.02 17.18
C ASP A 112 -22.70 -2.14 16.14
N LEU A 113 -21.80 -2.10 15.15
CA LEU A 113 -21.68 -3.14 14.14
C LEU A 113 -21.36 -4.50 14.77
N ILE A 114 -20.34 -4.56 15.64
CA ILE A 114 -19.92 -5.78 16.34
C ILE A 114 -21.05 -6.33 17.21
N TRP A 115 -21.72 -5.46 17.97
CA TRP A 115 -22.83 -5.81 18.85
C TRP A 115 -24.01 -6.39 18.07
N LYS A 116 -24.49 -5.69 17.03
CA LYS A 116 -25.60 -6.15 16.18
C LYS A 116 -25.28 -7.49 15.52
N ARG A 117 -24.07 -7.65 14.98
CA ARG A 117 -23.64 -8.91 14.35
C ARG A 117 -23.61 -10.08 15.33
N THR A 118 -23.14 -9.82 16.54
CA THR A 118 -23.06 -10.82 17.60
C THR A 118 -24.45 -11.31 18.00
N LEU A 119 -25.39 -10.39 18.28
CA LEU A 119 -26.76 -10.77 18.61
C LEU A 119 -27.45 -11.49 17.44
N ALA A 120 -27.37 -10.93 16.23
CA ALA A 120 -27.94 -11.55 15.02
C ALA A 120 -27.45 -12.99 14.80
N SER A 121 -26.22 -13.32 15.20
CA SER A 121 -25.69 -14.68 15.11
C SER A 121 -26.43 -15.71 15.97
N GLN A 122 -27.12 -15.28 17.04
CA GLN A 122 -27.89 -16.15 17.93
C GLN A 122 -29.41 -15.98 17.76
N MET A 123 -29.86 -15.18 16.80
CA MET A 123 -31.29 -14.95 16.54
C MET A 123 -31.92 -16.01 15.62
N ALA A 124 -33.25 -16.08 15.65
CA ALA A 124 -34.07 -16.90 14.75
C ALA A 124 -33.85 -16.50 13.29
N SER A 125 -33.98 -17.46 12.37
CA SER A 125 -33.90 -17.17 10.94
C SER A 125 -35.05 -16.26 10.52
N ALA A 126 -34.79 -15.34 9.60
CA ALA A 126 -35.85 -14.63 8.90
C ALA A 126 -36.70 -15.64 8.11
N LYS A 127 -38.02 -15.44 8.05
CA LYS A 127 -38.94 -16.17 7.18
C LYS A 127 -39.46 -15.22 6.13
N MET A 128 -39.32 -15.60 4.88
CA MET A 128 -39.79 -14.81 3.74
C MET A 128 -40.63 -15.69 2.84
N GLU A 129 -41.67 -15.10 2.28
CA GLU A 129 -42.48 -15.70 1.22
C GLU A 129 -42.02 -15.14 -0.11
N ARG A 130 -41.66 -16.01 -1.04
CA ARG A 130 -41.28 -15.61 -2.40
C ARG A 130 -42.37 -16.04 -3.36
N THR A 131 -42.94 -15.06 -4.06
CA THR A 131 -43.92 -15.29 -5.11
C THR A 131 -43.26 -15.08 -6.46
N THR A 132 -43.40 -16.05 -7.36
CA THR A 132 -42.94 -15.95 -8.74
C THR A 132 -44.15 -16.06 -9.65
N ILE A 133 -44.34 -15.06 -10.51
CA ILE A 133 -45.41 -15.01 -11.50
C ILE A 133 -44.75 -15.15 -12.87
N ASP A 134 -45.13 -16.19 -13.61
CA ASP A 134 -44.78 -16.37 -15.01
C ASP A 134 -46.01 -16.00 -15.86
N ILE A 135 -45.84 -15.06 -16.79
CA ILE A 135 -46.89 -14.54 -17.68
C ILE A 135 -46.52 -14.89 -19.11
N SER A 136 -47.41 -15.58 -19.81
CA SER A 136 -47.24 -15.93 -21.22
C SER A 136 -48.26 -15.20 -22.10
N SER A 137 -47.86 -14.84 -23.32
CA SER A 137 -48.80 -14.41 -24.36
C SER A 137 -49.69 -15.58 -24.81
N GLU A 138 -50.87 -15.30 -25.38
CA GLU A 138 -51.81 -16.32 -25.88
C GLU A 138 -51.17 -17.29 -26.90
N ASP A 139 -50.24 -16.78 -27.71
CA ASP A 139 -49.48 -17.54 -28.71
C ASP A 139 -48.22 -18.23 -28.15
N ASN A 140 -47.95 -18.08 -26.85
CA ASN A 140 -46.76 -18.57 -26.14
C ASN A 140 -45.41 -18.10 -26.72
N GLN A 141 -45.37 -17.03 -27.52
CA GLN A 141 -44.12 -16.50 -28.09
C GLN A 141 -43.36 -15.61 -27.10
N ILE A 142 -44.05 -15.00 -26.15
CA ILE A 142 -43.48 -14.07 -25.17
C ILE A 142 -43.69 -14.65 -23.77
N GLY A 143 -42.60 -14.80 -23.02
CA GLY A 143 -42.60 -15.12 -21.60
C GLY A 143 -42.05 -13.97 -20.78
N LEU A 144 -42.83 -13.49 -19.81
CA LEU A 144 -42.42 -12.51 -18.82
C LEU A 144 -42.37 -13.19 -17.45
N ARG A 145 -41.41 -12.80 -16.62
CA ARG A 145 -41.28 -13.29 -15.25
C ARG A 145 -41.20 -12.11 -14.30
N SER A 146 -41.99 -12.18 -13.24
CA SER A 146 -41.89 -11.28 -12.09
C SER A 146 -41.64 -12.10 -10.83
N THR A 147 -40.77 -11.62 -9.95
CA THR A 147 -40.51 -12.22 -8.64
C THR A 147 -40.63 -11.14 -7.59
N GLY A 148 -41.32 -11.45 -6.50
CA GLY A 148 -41.46 -10.56 -5.35
C GLY A 148 -41.33 -11.34 -4.07
N GLN A 149 -40.94 -10.65 -3.01
CA GLN A 149 -40.64 -11.26 -1.74
C GLN A 149 -41.22 -10.42 -0.61
N VAL A 150 -41.84 -11.09 0.38
CA VAL A 150 -42.40 -10.46 1.57
C VAL A 150 -41.81 -11.11 2.81
N ILE A 151 -41.36 -10.29 3.76
CA ILE A 151 -40.87 -10.79 5.05
C ILE A 151 -42.07 -11.14 5.92
N ILE A 152 -42.24 -12.44 6.25
CA ILE A 152 -43.26 -12.92 7.20
C ILE A 152 -42.76 -12.73 8.63
N PHE A 153 -41.45 -12.90 8.84
CA PHE A 153 -40.81 -12.75 10.14
C PHE A 153 -39.37 -12.31 9.97
N ASP A 154 -39.00 -11.18 10.56
CA ASP A 154 -37.68 -10.55 10.35
C ASP A 154 -36.52 -11.38 10.91
N GLY A 155 -36.76 -12.16 11.98
CA GLY A 155 -35.70 -12.90 12.66
C GLY A 155 -34.48 -12.01 12.96
N PHE A 156 -33.29 -12.46 12.58
CA PHE A 156 -32.05 -11.71 12.75
C PHE A 156 -31.95 -10.41 11.94
N LEU A 157 -32.73 -10.25 10.84
CA LEU A 157 -32.70 -9.05 9.99
C LEU A 157 -33.22 -7.81 10.71
N LYS A 158 -34.02 -8.01 11.77
CA LYS A 158 -34.45 -6.92 12.66
C LYS A 158 -33.29 -6.14 13.28
N VAL A 159 -32.12 -6.77 13.40
CA VAL A 159 -30.94 -6.22 14.08
C VAL A 159 -29.77 -6.03 13.12
N TYR A 160 -29.63 -6.92 12.14
CA TYR A 160 -28.48 -6.91 11.25
C TYR A 160 -28.81 -7.39 9.84
N GLU A 161 -28.41 -6.59 8.85
CA GLU A 161 -28.39 -6.97 7.44
C GLU A 161 -26.97 -6.81 6.89
N GLU A 162 -26.46 -7.83 6.18
CA GLU A 162 -25.15 -7.75 5.51
C GLU A 162 -25.24 -6.81 4.29
N GLY A 163 -24.26 -5.91 4.16
CA GLY A 163 -24.18 -5.06 2.97
C GLY A 163 -23.76 -5.85 1.72
N ARG A 164 -24.35 -5.56 0.56
CA ARG A 164 -23.86 -6.03 -0.75
C ARG A 164 -22.78 -5.08 -1.28
N ASP A 165 -21.73 -5.62 -1.91
CA ASP A 165 -20.55 -4.86 -2.38
C ASP A 165 -20.86 -3.89 -3.53
N ASP A 166 -21.95 -4.13 -4.26
CA ASP A 166 -22.49 -3.24 -5.27
C ASP A 166 -23.98 -3.03 -4.93
N GLU A 167 -24.43 -1.78 -4.81
CA GLU A 167 -25.84 -1.41 -4.70
C GLU A 167 -26.54 -1.73 -6.02
N VAL A 168 -26.73 -3.02 -6.30
CA VAL A 168 -27.88 -3.43 -7.07
C VAL A 168 -28.97 -3.52 -6.02
N VAL A 169 -29.69 -2.41 -5.84
CA VAL A 169 -31.00 -2.45 -5.19
C VAL A 169 -31.77 -3.48 -6.00
N ASP A 170 -31.94 -4.66 -5.42
CA ASP A 170 -32.75 -5.67 -6.03
C ASP A 170 -34.18 -5.16 -5.87
N ASP A 171 -34.76 -4.70 -6.97
CA ASP A 171 -36.11 -4.12 -7.02
C ASP A 171 -37.21 -5.17 -6.71
N ASN A 172 -36.81 -6.33 -6.16
CA ASN A 172 -37.58 -7.52 -5.80
C ASN A 172 -38.25 -7.43 -4.42
N ASP A 173 -38.04 -6.34 -3.66
CA ASP A 173 -38.77 -6.04 -2.41
C ASP A 173 -40.19 -5.50 -2.66
N LYS A 174 -40.75 -5.78 -3.84
CA LYS A 174 -42.10 -5.33 -4.22
C LYS A 174 -43.12 -6.40 -3.86
N LEU A 175 -44.16 -5.98 -3.15
CA LEU A 175 -45.37 -6.78 -2.99
C LEU A 175 -45.96 -7.07 -4.37
N LEU A 176 -46.13 -8.35 -4.67
CA LEU A 176 -46.89 -8.78 -5.83
C LEU A 176 -48.38 -8.91 -5.47
N PRO A 177 -49.29 -8.57 -6.39
CA PRO A 177 -50.71 -8.80 -6.18
C PRO A 177 -51.00 -10.30 -6.08
N GLN A 178 -52.07 -10.65 -5.37
CA GLN A 178 -52.58 -12.00 -5.38
C GLN A 178 -53.19 -12.31 -6.75
N LEU A 179 -52.68 -13.33 -7.43
CA LEU A 179 -53.16 -13.80 -8.73
C LEU A 179 -53.44 -15.30 -8.67
N THR A 180 -54.36 -15.74 -9.52
CA THR A 180 -54.68 -17.15 -9.77
C THR A 180 -54.25 -17.54 -11.18
N VAL A 181 -53.95 -18.82 -11.39
CA VAL A 181 -53.66 -19.35 -12.72
C VAL A 181 -54.88 -19.14 -13.63
N GLY A 182 -54.67 -18.45 -14.75
CA GLY A 182 -55.73 -18.12 -15.70
C GLY A 182 -56.28 -16.69 -15.59
N ASP A 183 -55.84 -15.91 -14.60
CA ASP A 183 -56.20 -14.49 -14.52
C ASP A 183 -55.73 -13.74 -15.77
N SER A 184 -56.60 -12.88 -16.30
CA SER A 184 -56.27 -12.02 -17.44
C SER A 184 -55.53 -10.77 -16.96
N ILE A 185 -54.41 -10.44 -17.58
CA ILE A 185 -53.56 -9.30 -17.20
C ILE A 185 -53.54 -8.29 -18.35
N GLU A 186 -53.82 -7.02 -18.04
CA GLU A 186 -53.76 -5.93 -19.02
C GLU A 186 -52.33 -5.40 -19.17
N LYS A 187 -51.88 -5.29 -20.42
CA LYS A 187 -50.60 -4.63 -20.75
C LYS A 187 -50.77 -3.11 -20.69
N ILE A 188 -50.23 -2.49 -19.64
CA ILE A 188 -50.30 -1.03 -19.44
C ILE A 188 -49.20 -0.29 -20.21
N LEU A 189 -47.93 -0.69 -20.04
CA LEU A 189 -46.76 0.00 -20.59
C LEU A 189 -45.65 -1.01 -20.92
N VAL A 190 -44.88 -0.73 -21.98
CA VAL A 190 -43.67 -1.46 -22.34
C VAL A 190 -42.49 -0.49 -22.34
N ASN A 191 -41.54 -0.68 -21.43
CA ASN A 191 -40.33 0.15 -21.32
C ASN A 191 -39.11 -0.63 -21.85
N PRO A 192 -38.63 -0.35 -23.07
CA PRO A 192 -37.41 -0.97 -23.58
C PRO A 192 -36.19 -0.41 -22.85
N ASN A 193 -35.43 -1.28 -22.19
CA ASN A 193 -34.19 -0.92 -21.51
C ASN A 193 -32.99 -1.58 -22.20
N GLN A 194 -31.97 -0.79 -22.51
CA GLN A 194 -30.69 -1.30 -23.00
C GLN A 194 -29.73 -1.50 -21.83
N HIS A 195 -29.09 -2.67 -21.78
CA HIS A 195 -28.08 -3.00 -20.78
C HIS A 195 -26.75 -3.36 -21.45
N PHE A 196 -25.66 -3.16 -20.73
CA PHE A 196 -24.31 -3.55 -21.14
C PHE A 196 -23.67 -4.45 -20.09
N THR A 197 -22.85 -5.40 -20.53
CA THR A 197 -22.04 -6.21 -19.61
C THR A 197 -21.01 -5.32 -18.92
N GLN A 198 -20.96 -5.38 -17.60
CA GLN A 198 -19.95 -4.68 -16.83
C GLN A 198 -18.66 -5.51 -16.73
N PRO A 199 -17.48 -4.88 -16.76
CA PRO A 199 -16.24 -5.58 -16.49
C PRO A 199 -16.20 -6.05 -15.02
N PRO A 200 -15.35 -7.03 -14.67
CA PRO A 200 -15.15 -7.43 -13.28
C PRO A 200 -14.81 -6.23 -12.40
N PRO A 201 -15.47 -6.07 -11.23
CA PRO A 201 -15.23 -4.93 -10.37
C PRO A 201 -13.81 -4.96 -9.82
N ARG A 202 -13.19 -3.78 -9.68
CA ARG A 202 -11.88 -3.68 -9.03
C ARG A 202 -11.98 -4.01 -7.55
N TYR A 203 -10.87 -4.45 -6.97
CA TYR A 203 -10.78 -4.68 -5.53
C TYR A 203 -10.98 -3.39 -4.73
N THR A 204 -11.70 -3.48 -3.63
CA THR A 204 -11.61 -2.54 -2.50
C THR A 204 -10.59 -3.11 -1.51
N GLU A 205 -10.25 -2.37 -0.45
CA GLU A 205 -9.43 -2.95 0.64
C GLU A 205 -10.10 -4.21 1.22
N ALA A 206 -11.43 -4.16 1.42
CA ALA A 206 -12.22 -5.26 1.93
C ALA A 206 -12.22 -6.49 1.01
N THR A 207 -12.51 -6.32 -0.28
CA THR A 207 -12.58 -7.46 -1.20
C THR A 207 -11.19 -8.02 -1.50
N LEU A 208 -10.13 -7.22 -1.38
CA LEU A 208 -8.75 -7.72 -1.40
C LEU A 208 -8.44 -8.59 -0.18
N VAL A 209 -8.78 -8.14 1.03
CA VAL A 209 -8.59 -8.93 2.26
C VAL A 209 -9.38 -10.23 2.20
N LYS A 210 -10.63 -10.19 1.73
CA LYS A 210 -11.44 -11.40 1.50
C LYS A 210 -10.72 -12.36 0.56
N ARG A 211 -10.21 -11.85 -0.57
CA ARG A 211 -9.51 -12.67 -1.55
C ARG A 211 -8.22 -13.27 -1.00
N MET A 212 -7.48 -12.53 -0.19
CA MET A 212 -6.28 -13.00 0.49
C MET A 212 -6.60 -14.14 1.47
N GLU A 213 -7.65 -13.98 2.28
CA GLU A 213 -8.15 -15.03 3.19
C GLU A 213 -8.56 -16.30 2.44
N GLU A 214 -9.34 -16.19 1.36
CA GLU A 214 -9.74 -17.33 0.51
C GLU A 214 -8.53 -18.08 -0.08
N LEU A 215 -7.44 -17.36 -0.36
CA LEU A 215 -6.21 -17.92 -0.91
C LEU A 215 -5.24 -18.40 0.18
N GLY A 216 -5.55 -18.23 1.47
CA GLY A 216 -4.66 -18.56 2.59
C GLY A 216 -3.43 -17.65 2.72
N ILE A 217 -3.45 -16.48 2.10
CA ILE A 217 -2.35 -15.51 2.06
C ILE A 217 -2.55 -14.46 3.13
N GLY A 218 -1.54 -14.25 3.98
CA GLY A 218 -1.65 -13.34 5.12
C GLY A 218 -2.46 -13.93 6.29
N ARG A 219 -2.53 -13.17 7.37
CA ARG A 219 -3.17 -13.53 8.65
C ARG A 219 -3.90 -12.30 9.20
N PRO A 220 -4.83 -12.46 10.17
CA PRO A 220 -5.46 -11.35 10.90
C PRO A 220 -4.51 -10.22 11.30
N SER A 221 -3.29 -10.58 11.71
CA SER A 221 -2.25 -9.65 12.13
C SER A 221 -1.61 -8.86 10.99
N THR A 222 -1.70 -9.34 9.74
CA THR A 222 -0.95 -8.79 8.60
C THR A 222 -1.82 -8.11 7.54
N TYR A 223 -3.12 -8.41 7.41
CA TYR A 223 -4.00 -7.84 6.37
C TYR A 223 -3.91 -6.31 6.22
N ALA A 224 -4.13 -5.58 7.31
CA ALA A 224 -4.07 -4.11 7.29
C ALA A 224 -2.67 -3.58 6.94
N SER A 225 -1.62 -4.28 7.36
CA SER A 225 -0.23 -3.90 7.08
C SER A 225 0.15 -4.15 5.62
N ILE A 226 -0.36 -5.22 5.00
CA ILE A 226 -0.14 -5.56 3.59
C ILE A 226 -0.79 -4.48 2.71
N VAL A 227 -2.09 -4.22 2.92
CA VAL A 227 -2.85 -3.19 2.19
C VAL A 227 -2.21 -1.80 2.36
N THR A 228 -1.75 -1.47 3.56
CA THR A 228 -0.99 -0.25 3.84
C THR A 228 0.32 -0.18 3.04
N THR A 229 1.08 -1.26 3.02
CA THR A 229 2.43 -1.28 2.46
C THR A 229 2.41 -1.14 0.95
N ILE A 230 1.48 -1.81 0.27
CA ILE A 230 1.36 -1.72 -1.19
C ILE A 230 0.93 -0.33 -1.65
N GLN A 231 0.13 0.38 -0.85
CA GLN A 231 -0.27 1.76 -1.11
C GLN A 231 0.89 2.74 -0.83
N THR A 232 1.54 2.61 0.34
CA THR A 232 2.65 3.51 0.74
C THR A 232 3.85 3.40 -0.20
N ARG A 233 4.06 2.24 -0.82
CA ARG A 233 5.11 2.02 -1.82
C ARG A 233 4.70 2.39 -3.24
N GLU A 234 3.48 2.91 -3.44
CA GLU A 234 2.94 3.34 -4.74
C GLU A 234 2.89 2.19 -5.76
N TYR A 235 2.61 0.96 -5.32
CA TYR A 235 2.29 -0.14 -6.24
C TYR A 235 0.81 -0.13 -6.63
N VAL A 236 -0.01 0.44 -5.76
CA VAL A 236 -1.45 0.60 -5.94
C VAL A 236 -1.81 1.97 -5.36
N ARG A 237 -2.68 2.70 -6.04
CA ARG A 237 -3.34 3.90 -5.49
C ARG A 237 -4.79 3.62 -5.18
N ARG A 238 -5.33 4.33 -4.21
CA ARG A 238 -6.76 4.31 -3.90
C ARG A 238 -7.46 5.43 -4.66
N GLU A 239 -8.53 5.07 -5.35
CA GLU A 239 -9.43 6.03 -6.03
C GLU A 239 -10.86 5.75 -5.54
N GLY A 240 -11.43 6.67 -4.77
CA GLY A 240 -12.65 6.41 -4.01
C GLY A 240 -12.44 5.26 -3.02
N ASN A 241 -13.22 4.18 -3.17
CA ASN A 241 -13.06 2.95 -2.39
C ASN A 241 -12.35 1.81 -3.15
N ARG A 242 -11.94 2.03 -4.41
CA ARG A 242 -11.31 1.01 -5.26
C ARG A 242 -9.78 1.17 -5.28
N LEU A 243 -9.10 0.05 -5.47
CA LEU A 243 -7.65 -0.06 -5.60
C LEU A 243 -7.28 -0.13 -7.09
N ILE A 244 -6.44 0.79 -7.54
CA ILE A 244 -5.94 0.89 -8.92
C ILE A 244 -4.45 0.52 -8.94
N ALA A 245 -4.09 -0.48 -9.73
CA ALA A 245 -2.69 -0.86 -9.90
C ALA A 245 -1.90 0.23 -10.64
N GLU A 246 -0.81 0.69 -10.02
CA GLU A 246 0.12 1.66 -10.59
C GLU A 246 1.07 1.01 -11.57
N ASP A 247 1.63 1.79 -12.49
CA ASP A 247 2.60 1.31 -13.47
C ASP A 247 3.83 0.70 -12.80
N LYS A 248 4.31 1.33 -11.73
CA LYS A 248 5.38 0.80 -10.89
C LYS A 248 5.05 -0.58 -10.32
N GLY A 249 3.80 -0.81 -9.90
CA GLY A 249 3.33 -2.11 -9.43
C GLY A 249 3.34 -3.16 -10.55
N ARG A 250 2.83 -2.79 -11.73
CA ARG A 250 2.84 -3.65 -12.92
C ARG A 250 4.25 -4.04 -13.35
N LEU A 251 5.19 -3.09 -13.31
CA LEU A 251 6.60 -3.35 -13.61
C LEU A 251 7.23 -4.36 -12.66
N VAL A 252 7.00 -4.19 -11.35
CA VAL A 252 7.53 -5.11 -10.33
C VAL A 252 6.93 -6.50 -10.50
N ILE A 253 5.61 -6.61 -10.72
CA ILE A 253 4.96 -7.90 -10.94
C ILE A 253 5.46 -8.56 -12.23
N ALA A 254 5.59 -7.82 -13.34
CA ALA A 254 6.13 -8.37 -14.58
C ALA A 254 7.54 -8.94 -14.38
N PHE A 255 8.40 -8.26 -13.61
CA PHE A 255 9.71 -8.79 -13.27
C PHE A 255 9.61 -10.05 -12.40
N LEU A 256 8.85 -10.01 -11.30
CA LEU A 256 8.77 -11.14 -10.36
C LEU A 256 8.09 -12.38 -10.97
N GLU A 257 7.07 -12.24 -11.81
CA GLU A 257 6.41 -13.37 -12.46
C GLU A 257 7.31 -14.08 -13.49
N ASN A 258 8.25 -13.36 -14.11
CA ASN A 258 9.15 -13.95 -15.11
C ASN A 258 10.39 -14.59 -14.48
N TYR A 259 10.91 -14.04 -13.39
CA TYR A 259 12.19 -14.49 -12.81
C TYR A 259 12.06 -15.13 -11.42
N PHE A 260 10.96 -14.88 -10.71
CA PHE A 260 10.72 -15.34 -9.33
C PHE A 260 9.31 -15.93 -9.15
N ARG A 261 8.75 -16.56 -10.21
CA ARG A 261 7.36 -17.04 -10.27
C ARG A 261 6.92 -17.83 -9.05
N GLN A 262 7.79 -18.71 -8.54
CA GLN A 262 7.51 -19.50 -7.33
C GLN A 262 7.20 -18.60 -6.13
N TYR A 263 7.98 -17.55 -5.90
CA TYR A 263 7.90 -16.68 -4.73
C TYR A 263 6.74 -15.68 -4.76
N VAL A 264 6.10 -15.49 -5.92
CA VAL A 264 4.86 -14.71 -6.06
C VAL A 264 3.63 -15.57 -6.32
N GLY A 265 3.79 -16.90 -6.36
CA GLY A 265 2.69 -17.84 -6.51
C GLY A 265 1.83 -17.91 -5.26
N TYR A 266 0.50 -17.95 -5.45
CA TYR A 266 -0.45 -17.99 -4.34
C TYR A 266 -0.24 -19.22 -3.45
N ASN A 267 -0.11 -20.41 -4.05
CA ASN A 267 0.08 -21.66 -3.30
C ASN A 267 1.38 -21.69 -2.50
N TYR A 268 2.47 -21.14 -3.04
CA TYR A 268 3.74 -21.08 -2.33
C TYR A 268 3.64 -20.14 -1.12
N THR A 269 3.01 -18.98 -1.32
CA THR A 269 2.81 -17.99 -0.25
C THR A 269 1.93 -18.55 0.85
N ALA A 270 0.81 -19.19 0.51
CA ALA A 270 -0.07 -19.84 1.47
C ALA A 270 0.63 -20.98 2.21
N GLY A 271 1.39 -21.82 1.50
CA GLY A 271 2.18 -22.91 2.10
C GLY A 271 3.25 -22.40 3.06
N LEU A 272 3.92 -21.29 2.74
CA LEU A 272 4.88 -20.66 3.67
C LEU A 272 4.20 -20.19 4.95
N GLU A 273 3.00 -19.62 4.87
CA GLU A 273 2.23 -19.24 6.05
C GLU A 273 1.85 -20.48 6.89
N GLU A 274 1.49 -21.61 6.27
CA GLU A 274 1.24 -22.88 6.97
C GLU A 274 2.50 -23.46 7.64
N GLU A 275 3.68 -23.31 7.02
CA GLU A 275 4.96 -23.66 7.65
C GLU A 275 5.23 -22.80 8.88
N LEU A 276 4.93 -21.49 8.81
CA LEU A 276 5.04 -20.59 9.98
C LEU A 276 4.04 -20.95 11.08
N ASP A 277 2.81 -21.33 10.74
CA ASP A 277 1.84 -21.86 11.69
C ASP A 277 2.39 -23.11 12.39
N SER A 278 2.97 -24.03 11.62
CA SER A 278 3.56 -25.28 12.14
C SER A 278 4.72 -25.02 13.10
N VAL A 279 5.53 -23.99 12.82
CA VAL A 279 6.58 -23.52 13.74
C VAL A 279 5.97 -22.98 15.04
N SER A 280 4.94 -22.13 14.94
CA SER A 280 4.28 -21.54 16.12
C SER A 280 3.63 -22.61 17.02
N ALA A 281 3.10 -23.67 16.41
CA ALA A 281 2.52 -24.82 17.10
C ALA A 281 3.56 -25.82 17.66
N GLY A 282 4.86 -25.53 17.51
CA GLY A 282 5.94 -26.43 17.95
C GLY A 282 6.08 -27.71 17.13
N LYS A 283 5.41 -27.83 15.98
CA LYS A 283 5.45 -29.00 15.09
C LYS A 283 6.67 -28.97 14.16
N GLU A 284 7.26 -27.80 13.94
CA GLU A 284 8.42 -27.64 13.07
C GLU A 284 9.48 -26.69 13.66
N ASN A 285 10.76 -26.94 13.35
CA ASN A 285 11.86 -26.06 13.76
C ASN A 285 12.01 -24.88 12.79
N TYR A 286 11.91 -23.66 13.30
CA TYR A 286 12.03 -22.43 12.49
C TYR A 286 13.34 -22.33 11.69
N LYS A 287 14.47 -22.86 12.19
CA LYS A 287 15.75 -22.85 11.47
C LYS A 287 15.72 -23.77 10.25
N SER A 288 14.97 -24.86 10.31
CA SER A 288 14.79 -25.77 9.18
C SER A 288 14.02 -25.08 8.05
N VAL A 289 12.89 -24.42 8.38
CA VAL A 289 12.09 -23.61 7.44
C VAL A 289 12.96 -22.53 6.79
N LEU A 290 13.63 -21.70 7.60
CA LEU A 290 14.51 -20.63 7.10
C LEU A 290 15.66 -21.18 6.25
N GLY A 291 16.23 -22.32 6.64
CA GLY A 291 17.34 -22.97 5.93
C GLY A 291 16.93 -23.56 4.58
N ARG A 292 15.70 -24.06 4.44
CA ARG A 292 15.14 -24.47 3.14
C ARG A 292 14.86 -23.25 2.27
N PHE A 293 14.10 -22.29 2.78
CA PHE A 293 13.78 -21.05 2.08
C PHE A 293 15.04 -20.35 1.54
N TRP A 294 16.03 -20.10 2.40
CA TRP A 294 17.22 -19.35 2.00
C TRP A 294 18.07 -20.09 0.96
N ARG A 295 18.17 -21.41 1.07
CA ARG A 295 18.93 -22.22 0.10
C ARG A 295 18.35 -22.08 -1.31
N ASP A 296 17.04 -22.22 -1.42
CA ASP A 296 16.36 -22.19 -2.72
C ASP A 296 16.26 -20.75 -3.25
N PHE A 297 16.01 -19.78 -2.37
CA PHE A 297 15.90 -18.37 -2.76
C PHE A 297 17.25 -17.77 -3.18
N SER A 298 18.32 -18.10 -2.47
CA SER A 298 19.67 -17.63 -2.84
C SER A 298 20.14 -18.24 -4.16
N ALA A 299 19.77 -19.49 -4.48
CA ALA A 299 20.03 -20.08 -5.78
C ALA A 299 19.30 -19.33 -6.91
N ALA A 300 18.00 -19.04 -6.73
CA ALA A 300 17.21 -18.28 -7.69
C ALA A 300 17.76 -16.86 -7.93
N ILE A 301 18.26 -16.19 -6.88
CA ILE A 301 18.94 -14.89 -7.00
C ILE A 301 20.21 -15.02 -7.85
N ASN A 302 21.04 -16.02 -7.60
CA ASN A 302 22.30 -16.20 -8.31
C ASN A 302 22.06 -16.46 -9.81
N GLU A 303 21.10 -17.32 -10.16
CA GLU A 303 20.73 -17.56 -11.55
C GLU A 303 20.23 -16.29 -12.24
N THR A 304 19.36 -15.52 -11.57
CA THR A 304 18.84 -14.27 -12.13
C THR A 304 19.94 -13.20 -12.27
N ALA A 305 20.92 -13.18 -11.36
CA ALA A 305 22.03 -12.23 -11.40
C ALA A 305 22.99 -12.44 -12.58
N GLU A 306 22.99 -13.62 -13.21
CA GLU A 306 23.76 -13.91 -14.41
C GLU A 306 23.12 -13.34 -15.69
N LEU A 307 21.84 -12.95 -15.64
CA LEU A 307 21.11 -12.41 -16.78
C LEU A 307 21.62 -11.02 -17.17
N ARG A 308 21.67 -10.77 -18.48
CA ARG A 308 22.02 -9.44 -18.97
C ARG A 308 20.83 -8.50 -18.78
N ILE A 309 21.12 -7.27 -18.35
CA ILE A 309 20.09 -6.23 -18.19
C ILE A 309 19.29 -6.03 -19.48
N THR A 310 19.91 -6.15 -20.65
CA THR A 310 19.24 -6.04 -21.95
C THR A 310 18.18 -7.13 -22.16
N GLU A 311 18.51 -8.39 -21.87
CA GLU A 311 17.60 -9.52 -21.98
C GLU A 311 16.42 -9.37 -21.01
N VAL A 312 16.71 -8.89 -19.80
CA VAL A 312 15.67 -8.61 -18.80
C VAL A 312 14.71 -7.52 -19.27
N LEU A 313 15.24 -6.44 -19.84
CA LEU A 313 14.43 -5.32 -20.34
C LEU A 313 13.62 -5.68 -21.58
N GLU A 314 14.15 -6.49 -22.49
CA GLU A 314 13.41 -7.00 -23.65
C GLU A 314 12.21 -7.82 -23.16
N LYS A 315 12.43 -8.76 -22.24
CA LYS A 315 11.35 -9.59 -21.71
C LYS A 315 10.26 -8.77 -20.99
N ILE A 316 10.65 -7.76 -20.22
CA ILE A 316 9.70 -6.86 -19.56
C ILE A 316 8.92 -6.03 -20.60
N ASN A 317 9.60 -5.54 -21.65
CA ASN A 317 8.95 -4.79 -22.72
C ASN A 317 7.90 -5.63 -23.46
N ASP A 318 8.14 -6.92 -23.67
CA ASP A 318 7.18 -7.83 -24.31
C ASP A 318 5.95 -8.04 -23.42
N VAL A 319 6.15 -8.29 -22.13
CA VAL A 319 5.07 -8.55 -21.18
C VAL A 319 4.19 -7.32 -20.97
N LEU A 320 4.80 -6.14 -20.92
CA LEU A 320 4.09 -4.89 -20.68
C LEU A 320 3.62 -4.20 -21.98
N GLU A 321 3.90 -4.77 -23.15
CA GLU A 321 3.58 -4.15 -24.45
C GLU A 321 2.10 -3.73 -24.57
N PRO A 322 1.10 -4.58 -24.27
CA PRO A 322 -0.31 -4.20 -24.41
C PRO A 322 -0.72 -3.03 -23.50
N HIS A 323 -0.03 -2.89 -22.36
CA HIS A 323 -0.30 -1.85 -21.38
C HIS A 323 0.43 -0.55 -21.70
N LEU A 324 1.68 -0.63 -22.15
CA LEU A 324 2.52 0.54 -22.45
C LEU A 324 2.23 1.13 -23.84
N PHE A 325 1.76 0.30 -24.78
CA PHE A 325 1.51 0.64 -26.17
C PHE A 325 0.14 0.11 -26.63
N PRO A 326 -0.98 0.54 -26.00
CA PRO A 326 -2.31 0.14 -26.42
C PRO A 326 -2.61 0.65 -27.83
N THR A 327 -3.37 -0.13 -28.61
CA THR A 327 -3.79 0.23 -29.96
C THR A 327 -4.72 1.44 -29.94
N THR A 328 -4.44 2.43 -30.78
CA THR A 328 -5.28 3.63 -30.94
C THR A 328 -6.38 3.42 -31.98
N GLU A 329 -7.53 4.08 -31.81
CA GLU A 329 -8.66 4.04 -32.75
C GLU A 329 -8.30 4.42 -34.19
N LYS A 330 -7.29 5.29 -34.36
CA LYS A 330 -6.81 5.74 -35.67
C LYS A 330 -6.03 4.67 -36.46
N GLY A 331 -5.75 3.50 -35.87
CA GLY A 331 -4.88 2.47 -36.45
C GLY A 331 -3.40 2.90 -36.51
N GLY A 332 -2.48 1.93 -36.66
CA GLY A 332 -1.03 2.17 -36.73
C GLY A 332 -0.21 1.38 -35.71
N ASP A 333 1.13 1.37 -35.84
CA ASP A 333 2.03 0.76 -34.84
C ASP A 333 2.08 1.65 -33.59
N PRO A 334 1.56 1.22 -32.42
CA PRO A 334 1.54 2.02 -31.20
C PRO A 334 2.96 2.27 -30.62
N ARG A 335 3.98 1.60 -31.16
CA ARG A 335 5.38 1.85 -30.83
C ARG A 335 6.06 2.83 -31.78
N LEU A 336 5.44 3.31 -32.84
CA LEU A 336 6.07 4.31 -33.71
C LEU A 336 6.29 5.62 -32.95
N CYS A 337 7.52 6.15 -32.97
CA CYS A 337 7.85 7.37 -32.24
C CYS A 337 7.18 8.57 -32.90
N PRO A 338 6.34 9.35 -32.17
CA PRO A 338 5.60 10.47 -32.75
C PRO A 338 6.50 11.64 -33.15
N ASN A 339 7.72 11.72 -32.61
CA ASN A 339 8.64 12.83 -32.87
C ASN A 339 9.46 12.67 -34.16
N CYS A 340 9.85 11.45 -34.53
CA CYS A 340 10.72 11.22 -35.67
C CYS A 340 10.14 10.26 -36.71
N GLU A 341 9.02 9.61 -36.40
CA GLU A 341 8.29 8.66 -37.27
C GLU A 341 9.12 7.48 -37.84
N ILE A 342 10.37 7.34 -37.39
CA ILE A 342 11.31 6.29 -37.81
C ILE A 342 11.59 5.33 -36.66
N GLY A 343 11.90 5.87 -35.48
CA GLY A 343 12.28 5.08 -34.31
C GLY A 343 11.08 4.41 -33.63
N ARG A 344 11.34 3.26 -33.02
CA ARG A 344 10.40 2.50 -32.18
C ARG A 344 10.55 2.84 -30.70
N LEU A 345 9.45 3.03 -29.98
CA LEU A 345 9.39 3.33 -28.55
C LEU A 345 9.57 2.06 -27.72
N SER A 346 10.36 2.15 -26.67
CA SER A 346 10.65 1.05 -25.74
C SER A 346 10.84 1.57 -24.32
N MET A 347 10.52 0.74 -23.33
CA MET A 347 10.88 0.99 -21.95
C MET A 347 12.40 0.93 -21.78
N ARG A 348 12.94 1.93 -21.11
CA ARG A 348 14.34 2.08 -20.74
C ARG A 348 14.47 2.41 -19.25
N THR A 349 15.65 2.18 -18.70
CA THR A 349 15.96 2.52 -17.31
C THR A 349 16.91 3.71 -17.24
N ALA A 350 16.65 4.62 -16.30
CA ALA A 350 17.53 5.73 -15.98
C ALA A 350 18.62 5.26 -15.00
N ARG A 351 19.76 5.97 -14.97
CA ARG A 351 20.84 5.73 -13.99
C ARG A 351 20.37 5.84 -12.53
N SER A 352 19.28 6.57 -12.29
CA SER A 352 18.65 6.69 -10.97
C SER A 352 17.76 5.49 -10.59
N GLY A 353 17.60 4.50 -11.48
CA GLY A 353 16.74 3.32 -11.29
C GLY A 353 15.29 3.50 -11.73
N GLY A 354 14.89 4.68 -12.23
CA GLY A 354 13.54 4.93 -12.74
C GLY A 354 13.32 4.38 -14.15
N ALA A 355 12.12 3.87 -14.43
CA ALA A 355 11.70 3.47 -15.77
C ALA A 355 11.15 4.67 -16.55
N PHE A 356 11.33 4.69 -17.87
CA PHE A 356 10.73 5.66 -18.79
C PHE A 356 10.56 5.03 -20.18
N ILE A 357 9.77 5.64 -21.05
CA ILE A 357 9.67 5.22 -22.46
C ILE A 357 10.54 6.14 -23.31
N GLY A 358 11.36 5.58 -24.21
CA GLY A 358 12.25 6.34 -25.08
C GLY A 358 12.35 5.78 -26.50
N CYS A 359 12.74 6.64 -27.44
CA CYS A 359 12.96 6.30 -28.84
C CYS A 359 14.22 5.44 -29.03
N SER A 360 14.13 4.44 -29.91
CA SER A 360 15.27 3.61 -30.33
C SER A 360 16.31 4.38 -31.14
N ASN A 361 15.91 5.43 -31.87
CA ASN A 361 16.81 6.25 -32.69
C ASN A 361 17.65 7.27 -31.89
N TYR A 362 17.86 7.03 -30.59
CA TYR A 362 18.79 7.84 -29.78
C TYR A 362 20.24 7.59 -30.23
N PRO A 363 21.10 8.62 -30.38
CA PRO A 363 20.95 9.98 -29.90
C PRO A 363 20.23 10.97 -30.83
N GLU A 364 19.97 10.59 -32.08
CA GLU A 364 19.35 11.44 -33.11
C GLU A 364 17.91 11.86 -32.74
N CYS A 365 17.16 10.97 -32.10
CA CYS A 365 15.86 11.28 -31.53
C CYS A 365 15.89 11.13 -30.00
N ARG A 366 15.70 12.24 -29.28
CA ARG A 366 15.73 12.29 -27.81
C ARG A 366 14.35 12.23 -27.17
N TYR A 367 13.32 11.86 -27.94
CA TYR A 367 11.97 11.74 -27.43
C TYR A 367 11.90 10.74 -26.26
N THR A 368 11.32 11.19 -25.15
CA THR A 368 11.04 10.39 -23.97
C THR A 368 9.70 10.78 -23.36
N ARG A 369 9.05 9.83 -22.69
CA ARG A 369 7.88 10.10 -21.84
C ARG A 369 7.95 9.29 -20.55
N ALA A 370 7.11 9.65 -19.58
CA ALA A 370 6.95 8.90 -18.34
C ALA A 370 6.58 7.44 -18.63
N PHE A 371 6.90 6.56 -17.67
CA PHE A 371 6.57 5.15 -17.76
C PHE A 371 5.08 4.93 -17.49
N GLY A 372 4.39 4.29 -18.43
CA GLY A 372 2.94 4.06 -18.37
C GLY A 372 2.30 3.98 -19.77
N PRO A 373 0.97 3.84 -19.87
CA PRO A 373 0.24 4.00 -21.13
C PRO A 373 0.34 5.44 -21.66
N PRO A 374 0.20 5.68 -22.97
CA PRO A 374 -0.01 7.03 -23.49
C PRO A 374 -1.31 7.62 -22.90
N GLY A 375 -1.29 8.91 -22.57
CA GLY A 375 -2.47 9.61 -22.02
C GLY A 375 -2.71 9.44 -20.52
N ALA A 376 -2.10 8.44 -19.85
CA ALA A 376 -2.32 8.18 -18.42
C ALA A 376 -1.81 9.31 -17.48
N GLU A 377 -1.04 10.26 -18.01
CA GLU A 377 -0.60 11.49 -17.33
C GLU A 377 -0.92 12.78 -18.13
N ASP A 378 -1.88 12.76 -19.07
CA ASP A 378 -2.09 13.94 -19.95
C ASP A 378 -3.11 14.95 -19.44
N SER A 379 -2.96 15.36 -18.17
CA SER A 379 -3.51 16.65 -17.70
C SER A 379 -2.57 17.82 -17.99
N SER A 380 -1.40 17.55 -18.56
CA SER A 380 -0.35 18.56 -18.74
C SER A 380 -0.64 19.57 -19.86
N GLY A 381 -1.40 19.20 -20.90
CA GLY A 381 -1.63 20.05 -22.06
C GLY A 381 -0.37 20.45 -22.84
N ILE A 382 0.77 19.77 -22.61
CA ILE A 382 2.05 20.05 -23.29
C ILE A 382 2.23 19.08 -24.47
N PRO A 383 2.38 19.54 -25.71
CA PRO A 383 2.56 18.66 -26.85
C PRO A 383 3.98 18.03 -26.87
N PRO A 384 4.19 16.92 -27.60
CA PRO A 384 5.48 16.23 -27.71
C PRO A 384 6.67 17.12 -28.07
N GLU A 385 6.46 18.09 -28.95
CA GLU A 385 7.40 19.10 -29.43
C GLU A 385 7.67 20.22 -28.42
N GLY A 386 6.95 20.24 -27.29
CA GLY A 386 7.01 21.30 -26.28
C GLY A 386 6.00 22.42 -26.54
N LYS A 387 5.44 22.97 -25.46
CA LYS A 387 4.52 24.12 -25.51
C LYS A 387 5.37 25.38 -25.50
N ASN A 388 5.36 26.17 -26.58
CA ASN A 388 5.94 27.52 -26.55
C ASN A 388 5.10 28.40 -25.62
N LEU A 389 5.75 29.02 -24.62
CA LEU A 389 5.13 29.88 -23.62
C LEU A 389 5.31 31.38 -23.94
N GLY A 390 6.23 31.74 -24.84
CA GLY A 390 6.55 33.10 -25.22
C GLY A 390 8.06 33.35 -25.35
N GLU A 391 8.43 34.62 -25.42
CA GLU A 391 9.82 35.08 -25.57
C GLU A 391 10.21 35.96 -24.38
N ASP A 392 11.44 35.81 -23.91
CA ASP A 392 12.03 36.64 -22.84
C ASP A 392 13.51 36.91 -23.14
N GLU A 393 13.90 38.18 -23.18
CA GLU A 393 15.27 38.64 -23.49
C GLU A 393 15.85 38.09 -24.81
N GLY A 394 14.99 37.81 -25.80
CA GLY A 394 15.38 37.24 -27.10
C GLY A 394 15.45 35.71 -27.12
N ASP A 395 15.26 35.05 -25.98
CA ASP A 395 15.18 33.60 -25.87
C ASP A 395 13.73 33.11 -25.85
N GLN A 396 13.44 32.08 -26.64
CA GLN A 396 12.15 31.39 -26.59
C GLN A 396 12.03 30.54 -25.32
N ILE A 397 10.88 30.59 -24.66
CA ILE A 397 10.60 29.83 -23.43
C ILE A 397 9.63 28.70 -23.75
N TYR A 398 10.00 27.48 -23.37
CA TYR A 398 9.21 26.29 -23.65
C TYR A 398 8.88 25.52 -22.36
N ALA A 399 7.72 24.87 -22.33
CA ALA A 399 7.44 23.78 -21.42
C ALA A 399 7.56 22.44 -22.15
N PHE A 400 8.31 21.49 -21.59
CA PHE A 400 8.56 20.18 -22.16
C PHE A 400 8.13 19.04 -21.23
N LYS A 401 7.87 17.88 -21.83
CA LYS A 401 7.68 16.60 -21.12
C LYS A 401 9.02 15.90 -20.96
N GLY A 402 9.46 15.71 -19.72
CA GLY A 402 10.73 15.06 -19.38
C GLY A 402 10.56 13.75 -18.65
N ARG A 403 11.63 12.93 -18.63
CA ARG A 403 11.71 11.67 -17.87
C ARG A 403 11.42 11.77 -16.35
N PHE A 404 11.44 12.98 -15.79
CA PHE A 404 11.23 13.24 -14.36
C PHE A 404 9.99 14.13 -14.11
N GLY A 405 9.12 14.25 -15.09
CA GLY A 405 7.98 15.17 -15.08
C GLY A 405 8.17 16.39 -15.99
N PRO A 406 7.16 17.25 -16.07
CA PRO A 406 7.18 18.46 -16.89
C PRO A 406 8.20 19.48 -16.38
N TYR A 407 8.79 20.25 -17.28
CA TYR A 407 9.80 21.26 -16.96
C TYR A 407 9.75 22.43 -17.94
N VAL A 408 10.15 23.61 -17.49
CA VAL A 408 10.35 24.78 -18.33
C VAL A 408 11.82 24.90 -18.75
N GLN A 409 12.08 25.46 -19.93
CA GLN A 409 13.40 25.63 -20.49
C GLN A 409 13.51 26.96 -21.23
N ARG A 410 14.65 27.66 -21.07
CA ARG A 410 15.02 28.86 -21.82
C ARG A 410 15.90 28.48 -23.02
N GLY A 411 15.43 28.78 -24.22
CA GLY A 411 16.10 28.45 -25.48
C GLY A 411 16.03 26.96 -25.85
N GLU A 412 16.55 26.65 -27.03
CA GLU A 412 16.61 25.28 -27.56
C GLU A 412 17.93 24.59 -27.20
N VAL A 413 17.92 23.25 -27.26
CA VAL A 413 19.16 22.47 -27.13
C VAL A 413 19.87 22.49 -28.49
N SER A 414 21.01 23.18 -28.55
CA SER A 414 21.86 23.23 -29.75
C SER A 414 23.26 22.65 -29.48
N ASP A 415 24.08 22.52 -30.52
CA ASP A 415 25.47 22.08 -30.36
C ASP A 415 26.30 23.08 -29.54
N ASP A 416 25.95 24.37 -29.61
CA ASP A 416 26.57 25.46 -28.85
C ASP A 416 25.99 25.56 -27.43
N ASN A 417 24.72 25.20 -27.22
CA ASN A 417 24.05 25.19 -25.92
C ASN A 417 23.44 23.81 -25.59
N LYS A 418 24.28 22.88 -25.14
CA LYS A 418 23.87 21.50 -24.84
C LYS A 418 23.01 21.34 -23.59
N LYS A 419 22.95 22.37 -22.72
CA LYS A 419 22.23 22.35 -21.43
C LYS A 419 21.62 23.73 -21.15
N PRO A 420 20.60 24.14 -21.91
CA PRO A 420 19.87 25.36 -21.65
C PRO A 420 19.34 25.40 -20.20
N PRO A 421 19.22 26.60 -19.60
CA PRO A 421 18.61 26.77 -18.29
C PRO A 421 17.21 26.14 -18.26
N ARG A 422 16.94 25.35 -17.23
CA ARG A 422 15.69 24.62 -17.08
C ARG A 422 15.33 24.40 -15.63
N GLN A 423 14.04 24.32 -15.36
CA GLN A 423 13.52 24.03 -14.04
C GLN A 423 12.28 23.14 -14.09
N SER A 424 12.17 22.19 -13.16
CA SER A 424 10.99 21.32 -13.06
C SER A 424 9.73 22.10 -12.68
N ILE A 425 8.60 21.79 -13.34
CA ILE A 425 7.29 22.29 -12.94
C ILE A 425 6.86 21.49 -11.69
N PRO A 426 6.45 22.16 -10.59
CA PRO A 426 6.03 21.49 -9.36
C PRO A 426 4.81 20.58 -9.57
N LYS A 427 4.68 19.53 -8.77
CA LYS A 427 3.55 18.58 -8.87
C LYS A 427 2.19 19.24 -8.62
N ASP A 428 2.15 20.24 -7.74
CA ASP A 428 0.91 20.93 -7.36
C ASP A 428 0.47 21.96 -8.41
N TRP A 429 1.28 22.21 -9.45
CA TRP A 429 0.95 23.12 -10.53
C TRP A 429 0.47 22.33 -11.74
N PRO A 430 -0.79 22.52 -12.19
CA PRO A 430 -1.24 21.97 -13.46
C PRO A 430 -0.35 22.50 -14.59
N PRO A 431 0.35 21.65 -15.36
CA PRO A 431 1.27 22.14 -16.39
C PRO A 431 0.59 22.94 -17.50
N ALA A 432 -0.71 22.72 -17.71
CA ALA A 432 -1.52 23.46 -18.67
C ALA A 432 -1.63 24.95 -18.29
N ASP A 433 -1.63 25.24 -16.98
CA ASP A 433 -1.82 26.57 -16.38
C ASP A 433 -0.49 27.32 -16.19
N VAL A 434 0.63 26.73 -16.63
CA VAL A 434 1.94 27.39 -16.64
C VAL A 434 1.99 28.30 -17.87
N ASP A 435 2.02 29.60 -17.60
CA ASP A 435 2.22 30.68 -18.56
C ASP A 435 3.67 31.19 -18.54
N LEU A 436 3.97 32.20 -19.36
CA LEU A 436 5.30 32.80 -19.45
C LEU A 436 5.78 33.32 -18.10
N GLU A 437 4.93 34.03 -17.35
CA GLU A 437 5.29 34.63 -16.07
C GLU A 437 5.71 33.57 -15.04
N LYS A 438 4.90 32.51 -14.88
CA LYS A 438 5.22 31.37 -14.02
C LYS A 438 6.48 30.64 -14.48
N ALA A 439 6.69 30.50 -15.79
CA ALA A 439 7.89 29.88 -16.33
C ALA A 439 9.15 30.69 -16.02
N LEU A 440 9.09 32.01 -16.16
CA LEU A 440 10.20 32.91 -15.81
C LEU A 440 10.48 32.90 -14.31
N ARG A 441 9.44 32.84 -13.46
CA ARG A 441 9.60 32.61 -12.02
C ARG A 441 10.37 31.32 -11.76
N LEU A 442 9.99 30.20 -12.37
CA LEU A 442 10.71 28.93 -12.23
C LEU A 442 12.16 29.00 -12.74
N LEU A 443 12.39 29.66 -13.88
CA LEU A 443 13.72 29.83 -14.49
C LEU A 443 14.64 30.78 -13.70
N SER A 444 14.08 31.60 -12.80
CA SER A 444 14.88 32.40 -11.86
C SER A 444 15.56 31.56 -10.76
N LEU A 445 15.19 30.28 -10.65
CA LEU A 445 15.80 29.36 -9.69
C LEU A 445 17.07 28.71 -10.25
N PRO A 446 18.08 28.48 -9.40
CA PRO A 446 18.08 28.67 -7.95
C PRO A 446 18.19 30.14 -7.51
N ARG A 447 17.33 30.54 -6.56
CA ARG A 447 17.35 31.90 -6.00
C ARG A 447 18.42 32.01 -4.91
N GLN A 448 19.29 32.99 -5.06
CA GLN A 448 20.28 33.35 -4.05
C GLN A 448 19.63 34.18 -2.94
N ILE A 449 19.65 33.70 -1.69
CA ILE A 449 19.15 34.47 -0.54
C ILE A 449 20.25 35.40 -0.01
N GLY A 450 21.48 34.89 0.11
CA GLY A 450 22.63 35.64 0.58
C GLY A 450 23.64 34.80 1.38
N PRO A 451 24.72 35.42 1.88
CA PRO A 451 25.67 34.75 2.77
C PRO A 451 25.04 34.53 4.15
N HIS A 452 25.16 33.32 4.68
CA HIS A 452 24.67 32.98 6.01
C HIS A 452 25.41 33.83 7.08
N PRO A 453 24.71 34.38 8.09
CA PRO A 453 25.26 35.38 9.00
C PRO A 453 26.40 34.87 9.88
N GLU A 454 26.48 33.57 10.15
CA GLU A 454 27.51 32.99 11.04
C GLU A 454 28.79 32.57 10.32
N ASP A 455 28.71 32.02 9.11
CA ASP A 455 29.85 31.41 8.41
C ASP A 455 30.11 32.01 7.02
N GLY A 456 29.28 32.95 6.58
CA GLY A 456 29.39 33.61 5.28
C GLY A 456 29.11 32.70 4.08
N ILE A 457 28.77 31.42 4.28
CA ILE A 457 28.49 30.49 3.19
C ILE A 457 27.12 30.78 2.60
N MET A 458 27.00 30.70 1.27
CA MET A 458 25.79 31.07 0.56
C MET A 458 24.60 30.16 0.89
N VAL A 459 23.44 30.79 1.03
CA VAL A 459 22.14 30.13 1.15
C VAL A 459 21.35 30.32 -0.14
N TRP A 460 20.87 29.21 -0.68
CA TRP A 460 20.10 29.10 -1.90
C TRP A 460 18.72 28.54 -1.60
N SER A 461 17.73 28.97 -2.38
CA SER A 461 16.40 28.39 -2.43
C SER A 461 16.17 27.77 -3.80
N ASN A 462 15.69 26.52 -3.85
CA ASN A 462 15.51 25.80 -5.11
C ASN A 462 14.45 24.69 -5.00
N ILE A 463 14.06 24.14 -6.15
CA ILE A 463 13.15 22.99 -6.26
C ILE A 463 13.94 21.77 -6.69
N GLY A 464 13.79 20.67 -5.96
CA GLY A 464 14.42 19.40 -6.26
C GLY A 464 13.40 18.28 -6.48
N ARG A 465 13.88 17.06 -6.74
CA ARG A 465 13.04 15.87 -6.95
C ARG A 465 12.08 15.53 -5.79
N TYR A 466 12.34 16.04 -4.60
CA TYR A 466 11.55 15.81 -3.38
C TYR A 466 10.78 17.04 -2.93
N GLY A 467 10.70 18.07 -3.78
CA GLY A 467 10.02 19.33 -3.47
C GLY A 467 10.98 20.49 -3.16
N PRO A 468 10.43 21.59 -2.63
CA PRO A 468 11.15 22.83 -2.38
C PRO A 468 12.13 22.69 -1.20
N TYR A 469 13.32 23.27 -1.34
CA TYR A 469 14.37 23.15 -0.34
C TYR A 469 15.30 24.36 -0.30
N LEU A 470 15.89 24.56 0.87
CA LEU A 470 17.02 25.45 1.11
C LEU A 470 18.32 24.66 1.04
N LYS A 471 19.36 25.28 0.50
CA LYS A 471 20.70 24.73 0.48
C LYS A 471 21.73 25.73 0.95
N HIS A 472 22.50 25.33 1.96
CA HIS A 472 23.62 26.07 2.49
C HIS A 472 24.93 25.43 1.99
N SER A 473 25.49 26.03 0.93
CA SER A 473 26.71 25.60 0.26
C SER A 473 27.21 26.67 -0.71
N ALA A 474 28.48 26.61 -1.12
CA ALA A 474 29.05 27.57 -2.08
C ALA A 474 28.29 27.57 -3.42
N SER A 475 27.82 26.41 -3.90
CA SER A 475 27.05 26.25 -5.14
C SER A 475 25.90 25.26 -5.00
N THR A 476 24.82 25.48 -5.75
CA THR A 476 23.70 24.53 -5.84
C THR A 476 24.10 23.16 -6.39
N SER A 477 25.23 23.07 -7.10
CA SER A 477 25.78 21.82 -7.64
C SER A 477 26.68 21.06 -6.66
N ASP A 478 27.07 21.66 -5.54
CA ASP A 478 27.97 21.01 -4.58
C ASP A 478 27.32 19.77 -3.95
N ARG A 479 28.09 18.69 -3.81
CA ARG A 479 27.60 17.47 -3.16
C ARG A 479 27.56 17.59 -1.62
N GLY A 480 28.22 18.60 -1.05
CA GLY A 480 28.22 18.91 0.38
C GLY A 480 27.17 19.94 0.80
N GLY A 481 27.17 20.30 2.08
CA GLY A 481 26.31 21.34 2.65
C GLY A 481 25.10 20.82 3.44
N THR A 482 24.29 21.76 3.90
CA THR A 482 23.05 21.47 4.65
C THR A 482 21.84 21.77 3.78
N ASN A 483 20.89 20.83 3.74
CA ASN A 483 19.61 21.01 3.03
C ASN A 483 18.46 20.95 4.03
N ALA A 484 17.61 21.97 4.03
CA ALA A 484 16.36 21.99 4.79
C ALA A 484 15.17 22.01 3.82
N ASN A 485 14.05 21.41 4.22
CA ASN A 485 12.84 21.37 3.41
C ASN A 485 12.02 22.63 3.66
N LEU A 486 11.38 23.17 2.62
CA LEU A 486 10.37 24.22 2.73
C LEU A 486 8.97 23.58 2.75
N ALA A 487 8.00 24.25 3.35
CA ALA A 487 6.66 23.69 3.54
C ALA A 487 5.84 23.73 2.24
N ASP A 488 5.99 24.80 1.47
CA ASP A 488 5.27 25.01 0.21
C ASP A 488 6.18 25.58 -0.90
N ILE A 489 5.64 25.58 -2.13
CA ILE A 489 6.35 26.00 -3.34
C ILE A 489 6.53 27.52 -3.39
N GLU A 490 5.58 28.30 -2.90
CA GLU A 490 5.63 29.76 -2.95
C GLU A 490 6.74 30.30 -2.02
N GLU A 491 6.99 29.59 -0.93
CA GLU A 491 8.07 29.86 0.01
C GLU A 491 9.44 29.87 -0.68
N VAL A 492 9.64 29.11 -1.75
CA VAL A 492 10.90 29.09 -2.52
C VAL A 492 11.26 30.50 -3.01
N PHE A 493 10.26 31.26 -3.44
CA PHE A 493 10.43 32.59 -4.03
C PHE A 493 10.50 33.69 -2.97
N THR A 494 9.92 33.47 -1.79
CA THR A 494 9.71 34.52 -0.79
C THR A 494 10.56 34.35 0.47
N VAL A 495 11.07 33.15 0.74
CA VAL A 495 11.84 32.84 1.96
C VAL A 495 12.98 33.83 2.17
N GLY A 496 13.03 34.41 3.37
CA GLY A 496 14.06 35.35 3.81
C GLY A 496 15.15 34.67 4.63
N MET A 497 16.28 35.37 4.82
CA MET A 497 17.45 34.84 5.53
C MET A 497 17.12 34.35 6.94
N ASN A 498 16.32 35.10 7.72
CA ASN A 498 15.99 34.73 9.10
C ASN A 498 15.29 33.36 9.19
N HIS A 499 14.31 33.13 8.31
CA HIS A 499 13.61 31.85 8.26
C HIS A 499 14.51 30.73 7.71
N ALA A 500 15.34 31.05 6.72
CA ALA A 500 16.28 30.09 6.16
C ALA A 500 17.30 29.60 7.19
N VAL A 501 17.85 30.50 8.00
CA VAL A 501 18.77 30.18 9.12
C VAL A 501 18.06 29.29 10.13
N GLN A 502 16.81 29.60 10.51
CA GLN A 502 16.03 28.78 11.42
C GLN A 502 15.87 27.34 10.91
N LEU A 503 15.38 27.17 9.68
CA LEU A 503 15.15 25.84 9.10
C LEU A 503 16.45 25.03 8.92
N LEU A 504 17.55 25.72 8.55
CA LEU A 504 18.86 25.10 8.45
C LEU A 504 19.39 24.68 9.83
N ALA A 505 19.23 25.53 10.85
CA ALA A 505 19.62 25.24 12.23
C ALA A 505 18.80 24.08 12.82
N GLU A 506 17.48 24.07 12.63
CA GLU A 506 16.60 22.95 13.00
C GLU A 506 17.04 21.65 12.32
N LYS A 507 17.44 21.73 11.04
CA LYS A 507 17.97 20.57 10.33
C LYS A 507 19.30 20.12 10.90
N VAL A 508 20.23 21.02 11.18
CA VAL A 508 21.53 20.69 11.80
C VAL A 508 21.34 20.12 13.21
N ALA A 509 20.44 20.68 14.01
CA ALA A 509 20.05 20.16 15.32
C ALA A 509 19.43 18.75 15.20
N SER A 510 18.60 18.51 14.19
CA SER A 510 18.07 17.17 13.89
C SER A 510 19.16 16.18 13.43
N ARG A 511 20.27 16.67 12.85
CA ARG A 511 21.47 15.88 12.53
C ARG A 511 22.30 15.59 13.79
N GLY A 512 22.37 16.51 14.75
CA GLY A 512 22.95 16.30 16.09
C GLY A 512 22.15 15.29 16.94
N GLY A 513 20.84 15.19 16.73
CA GLY A 513 20.00 14.10 17.26
C GLY A 513 20.23 12.74 16.59
N ARG A 514 21.05 12.69 15.53
CA ARG A 514 21.46 11.47 14.83
C ARG A 514 22.82 11.01 15.34
N GLY A 515 22.87 10.64 16.62
CA GLY A 515 24.08 10.04 17.21
C GLY A 515 24.48 10.54 18.59
N VAL A 516 23.83 11.57 19.16
CA VAL A 516 23.88 11.75 20.63
C VAL A 516 23.27 10.49 21.24
N ALA A 517 24.07 9.75 22.01
CA ALA A 517 23.57 8.65 22.80
C ALA A 517 22.38 9.18 23.61
N ALA A 518 21.19 8.62 23.37
CA ALA A 518 20.02 8.99 24.15
C ALA A 518 20.41 8.92 25.63
N LYS A 519 20.05 9.93 26.43
CA LYS A 519 20.27 9.90 27.88
C LYS A 519 19.65 8.59 28.40
N PRO A 520 20.39 7.75 29.15
CA PRO A 520 19.82 6.53 29.69
C PRO A 520 18.54 6.84 30.46
N LEU A 521 17.50 6.04 30.26
CA LEU A 521 16.31 6.06 31.10
C LEU A 521 16.69 5.69 32.55
N LYS A 522 17.65 4.77 32.71
CA LYS A 522 18.20 4.32 34.00
C LYS A 522 19.59 3.72 33.78
N GLU A 523 20.54 4.02 34.66
CA GLU A 523 21.86 3.37 34.69
C GLU A 523 21.81 2.25 35.73
N LEU A 524 22.13 1.01 35.34
CA LEU A 524 22.04 -0.17 36.21
C LEU A 524 23.37 -0.55 36.87
N GLY A 525 24.48 0.08 36.46
CA GLY A 525 25.82 -0.16 37.00
C GLY A 525 26.74 -0.89 36.01
N GLU A 526 27.90 -1.33 36.48
CA GLU A 526 28.88 -2.11 35.70
C GLU A 526 28.45 -3.58 35.57
N HIS A 527 28.74 -4.20 34.43
CA HIS A 527 28.45 -5.61 34.24
C HIS A 527 29.38 -6.48 35.15
N PRO A 528 28.83 -7.41 35.95
CA PRO A 528 29.59 -8.10 37.02
C PRO A 528 30.71 -9.02 36.50
N ASP A 529 30.51 -9.68 35.35
CA ASP A 529 31.48 -10.63 34.78
C ASP A 529 32.33 -10.07 33.62
N LEU A 530 31.96 -8.91 33.05
CA LEU A 530 32.54 -8.36 31.82
C LEU A 530 32.62 -6.84 31.98
N GLU A 531 33.72 -6.19 31.61
CA GLU A 531 33.87 -4.73 31.78
C GLU A 531 32.85 -3.94 30.92
N GLY A 532 32.26 -2.88 31.48
CA GLY A 532 31.44 -1.91 30.75
C GLY A 532 30.05 -1.68 31.38
N PRO A 533 29.50 -0.45 31.29
CA PRO A 533 28.25 -0.08 31.95
C PRO A 533 27.01 -0.65 31.24
N ILE A 534 26.01 -1.03 32.05
CA ILE A 534 24.68 -1.48 31.61
C ILE A 534 23.68 -0.34 31.78
N ASN A 535 23.04 0.06 30.67
CA ASN A 535 22.14 1.21 30.63
C ASN A 535 20.80 0.84 29.98
N ILE A 536 19.69 1.36 30.50
CA ILE A 536 18.38 1.28 29.85
C ILE A 536 18.21 2.49 28.94
N MET A 537 17.80 2.27 27.70
CA MET A 537 17.77 3.27 26.63
C MET A 537 16.41 3.31 25.95
N LYS A 538 15.95 4.49 25.51
CA LYS A 538 14.74 4.64 24.70
C LYS A 538 15.04 4.35 23.23
N GLY A 539 14.30 3.43 22.60
CA GLY A 539 14.48 3.03 21.21
C GLY A 539 13.22 3.26 20.35
N LYS A 540 13.40 3.25 19.01
CA LYS A 540 12.30 3.39 18.02
C LYS A 540 11.25 2.26 18.13
N TYR A 541 11.65 1.11 18.67
CA TYR A 541 10.84 -0.11 18.76
C TYR A 541 10.49 -0.48 20.22
N GLY A 542 10.61 0.47 21.15
CA GLY A 542 10.47 0.25 22.59
C GLY A 542 11.79 0.44 23.36
N PRO A 543 11.73 0.45 24.71
CA PRO A 543 12.89 0.55 25.59
C PRO A 543 13.78 -0.71 25.48
N TYR A 544 15.08 -0.56 25.71
CA TYR A 544 16.05 -1.64 25.59
C TYR A 544 17.22 -1.50 26.57
N VAL A 545 17.79 -2.62 26.99
CA VAL A 545 19.04 -2.68 27.74
C VAL A 545 20.21 -2.61 26.75
N LYS A 546 21.18 -1.75 27.03
CA LYS A 546 22.41 -1.57 26.27
C LYS A 546 23.61 -1.90 27.15
N TRP A 547 24.45 -2.80 26.64
CA TRP A 547 25.78 -3.06 27.17
C TRP A 547 26.76 -3.16 26.00
N GLU A 548 27.79 -2.29 25.97
CA GLU A 548 28.72 -2.16 24.85
C GLU A 548 28.01 -1.99 23.48
N LYS A 549 28.14 -2.99 22.59
CA LYS A 549 27.52 -3.03 21.26
C LYS A 549 26.23 -3.88 21.23
N ILE A 550 25.83 -4.43 22.37
CA ILE A 550 24.68 -5.32 22.49
C ILE A 550 23.47 -4.49 22.96
N ASN A 551 22.41 -4.55 22.16
CA ASN A 551 21.12 -3.92 22.46
C ASN A 551 20.07 -5.03 22.61
N ALA A 552 19.59 -5.25 23.83
CA ALA A 552 18.58 -6.24 24.17
C ALA A 552 17.24 -5.54 24.46
N THR A 553 16.25 -5.74 23.59
CA THR A 553 14.92 -5.13 23.73
C THR A 553 14.26 -5.59 25.02
N ILE A 554 13.67 -4.65 25.78
CA ILE A 554 12.85 -4.97 26.95
C ILE A 554 11.45 -5.36 26.42
N PRO A 555 10.93 -6.54 26.81
CA PRO A 555 9.58 -6.96 26.49
C PRO A 555 8.53 -5.91 26.92
N SER A 556 7.44 -5.77 26.15
CA SER A 556 6.42 -4.74 26.36
C SER A 556 5.58 -4.91 27.63
N ASP A 557 5.69 -6.05 28.30
CA ASP A 557 5.08 -6.41 29.57
C ASP A 557 5.92 -6.03 30.80
N ILE A 558 7.13 -5.49 30.60
CA ILE A 558 8.03 -5.09 31.67
C ILE A 558 8.24 -3.57 31.61
N GLU A 559 7.86 -2.88 32.68
CA GLU A 559 8.12 -1.45 32.83
C GLU A 559 9.63 -1.20 32.99
N PRO A 560 10.23 -0.30 32.19
CA PRO A 560 11.69 -0.06 32.21
C PRO A 560 12.23 0.42 33.55
N GLU A 561 11.42 1.13 34.33
CA GLU A 561 11.81 1.66 35.64
C GLU A 561 12.06 0.55 36.68
N ASP A 562 11.40 -0.60 36.55
CA ASP A 562 11.43 -1.70 37.53
C ASP A 562 12.43 -2.81 37.18
N LEU A 563 13.14 -2.69 36.06
CA LEU A 563 14.12 -3.68 35.63
C LEU A 563 15.34 -3.73 36.58
N SER A 564 15.65 -4.92 37.10
CA SER A 564 16.83 -5.21 37.92
C SER A 564 18.06 -5.53 37.05
N ILE A 565 19.26 -5.44 37.64
CA ILE A 565 20.51 -5.77 36.94
C ILE A 565 20.55 -7.26 36.51
N ASP A 566 20.01 -8.17 37.33
CA ASP A 566 19.99 -9.61 37.02
C ASP A 566 19.10 -9.92 35.81
N HIS A 567 17.94 -9.30 35.70
CA HIS A 567 17.07 -9.42 34.52
C HIS A 567 17.70 -8.77 33.29
N ALA A 568 18.40 -7.65 33.45
CA ALA A 568 19.13 -7.00 32.36
C ALA A 568 20.25 -7.92 31.80
N LEU A 569 20.95 -8.65 32.67
CA LEU A 569 21.98 -9.62 32.27
C LEU A 569 21.41 -10.81 31.51
N ILE A 570 20.24 -11.31 31.91
CA ILE A 570 19.53 -12.37 31.19
C ILE A 570 19.22 -11.91 29.75
N LEU A 571 18.67 -10.71 29.58
CA LEU A 571 18.34 -10.14 28.27
C LEU A 571 19.61 -9.93 27.40
N ILE A 572 20.70 -9.45 27.99
CA ILE A 572 21.99 -9.30 27.30
C ILE A 572 22.54 -10.65 26.85
N ASN A 573 22.59 -11.65 27.75
CA ASN A 573 23.12 -12.98 27.46
C ASN A 573 22.30 -13.71 26.39
N GLU A 574 20.97 -13.59 26.42
CA GLU A 574 20.11 -14.08 25.35
C GLU A 574 20.44 -13.43 24.00
N LYS A 575 20.73 -12.13 23.99
CA LYS A 575 21.07 -11.40 22.77
C LYS A 575 22.45 -11.77 22.23
N ILE A 576 23.41 -12.03 23.11
CA ILE A 576 24.73 -12.57 22.76
C ILE A 576 24.57 -13.96 22.14
N ALA A 577 23.78 -14.84 22.76
CA ALA A 577 23.52 -16.18 22.26
C ALA A 577 22.83 -16.19 20.89
N LYS A 578 22.03 -15.16 20.58
CA LYS A 578 21.31 -14.97 19.30
C LYS A 578 22.15 -14.28 18.21
N SER A 579 23.37 -13.83 18.48
CA SER A 579 24.24 -13.10 17.52
C SER A 579 25.24 -14.05 16.79
N PRO A 580 25.41 -13.96 15.45
CA PRO A 580 26.28 -14.89 14.72
C PRO A 580 27.78 -14.65 14.98
N LYS A 581 28.53 -15.69 15.36
CA LYS A 581 30.00 -15.67 15.48
C LYS A 581 30.64 -15.35 14.11
N LYS A 582 31.35 -14.23 13.99
CA LYS A 582 32.09 -13.82 12.77
C LYS A 582 33.16 -14.87 12.41
N ARG A 583 33.10 -15.44 11.19
CA ARG A 583 34.22 -16.16 10.56
C ARG A 583 35.31 -15.16 10.12
N LYS A 584 36.58 -15.49 10.39
CA LYS A 584 37.75 -14.72 9.94
C LYS A 584 37.84 -14.66 8.40
N PRO A 585 38.30 -13.56 7.78
CA PRO A 585 38.45 -13.47 6.33
C PRO A 585 39.56 -14.41 5.83
N ALA A 586 39.28 -15.14 4.75
CA ALA A 586 40.29 -15.94 4.05
C ALA A 586 41.33 -15.04 3.35
N LYS A 587 42.62 -15.34 3.50
CA LYS A 587 43.73 -14.64 2.84
C LYS A 587 43.62 -14.75 1.31
N LYS A 588 43.73 -13.60 0.62
CA LYS A 588 43.86 -13.51 -0.86
C LYS A 588 45.02 -14.36 -1.35
N LYS A 589 44.75 -15.30 -2.28
CA LYS A 589 45.78 -15.93 -3.12
C LYS A 589 46.21 -14.95 -4.21
N VAL A 590 47.53 -14.77 -4.33
CA VAL A 590 48.19 -13.96 -5.37
C VAL A 590 48.05 -14.67 -6.72
N GLY A 591 47.59 -13.93 -7.73
CA GLY A 591 47.42 -14.43 -9.10
C GLY A 591 48.76 -14.65 -9.81
N SER A 592 48.90 -15.81 -10.45
CA SER A 592 50.03 -16.16 -11.33
C SER A 592 49.92 -15.44 -12.67
N LYS A 593 50.95 -14.67 -13.04
CA LYS A 593 51.15 -14.05 -14.37
C LYS A 593 51.07 -15.11 -15.48
N LYS A 594 50.21 -14.89 -16.49
CA LYS A 594 50.24 -15.63 -17.75
C LYS A 594 50.88 -14.77 -18.84
N LYS A 595 51.84 -15.38 -19.56
CA LYS A 595 52.73 -14.80 -20.56
C LYS A 595 52.00 -14.28 -21.80
N SER A 596 52.57 -13.22 -22.37
CA SER A 596 52.27 -12.59 -23.66
C SER A 596 52.36 -13.55 -24.84
N ALA A 597 51.35 -13.54 -25.72
CA ALA A 597 51.35 -14.22 -27.01
C ALA A 597 51.64 -13.23 -28.16
N THR A 598 52.47 -13.70 -29.09
CA THR A 598 53.14 -12.98 -30.17
C THR A 598 52.22 -12.66 -31.35
N LYS A 599 52.35 -11.45 -31.92
CA LYS A 599 51.75 -11.02 -33.20
C LYS A 599 52.19 -11.94 -34.35
N LYS A 600 51.25 -12.42 -35.17
CA LYS A 600 51.50 -12.86 -36.55
C LYS A 600 50.87 -11.88 -37.52
N THR A 601 51.72 -11.41 -38.43
CA THR A 601 51.45 -10.57 -39.60
C THR A 601 50.66 -11.32 -40.67
N SER A 602 49.65 -10.66 -41.26
CA SER A 602 48.89 -11.10 -42.42
C SER A 602 49.59 -10.72 -43.73
N VAL A 603 49.76 -11.69 -44.62
CA VAL A 603 50.20 -11.50 -46.01
C VAL A 603 48.97 -11.42 -46.92
N LYS A 604 49.03 -10.49 -47.88
CA LYS A 604 48.07 -10.27 -48.97
C LYS A 604 47.84 -11.52 -49.83
N LYS A 605 46.59 -11.74 -50.22
CA LYS A 605 46.20 -11.91 -51.63
C LYS A 605 44.77 -11.44 -51.81
#